data_AF-A0ABD6G4G4-F1
#
_entry.id   AF-A0ABD6G4G4-F1
#
_cell.length_a   1.000
_cell.length_b   1.000
_cell.length_c   1.000
_cell.angle_alpha   90.00
_cell.angle_beta   90.00
_cell.angle_gamma   90.00
#
_symmetry.space_group_name_H-M   'P 1'
#
loop_
_entity.id
_entity.type
_entity.pdbx_description
1 polymer ?
#
loop_
_entity_poly.entity_id
_entity_poly.type
_entity_poly.pdbx_seq_one_letter_code
_entity_poly.pdbx_strand_id
1 'polypeptide(L)'
;MENAISVYLLEIKEENDRFIHELTKIKTSQQKSVLNLQAGTVPDPIGKEPVEDDLQKNVVNLDAILPTIPKAIAKNAYIQQKKNMAKEQENMPDVIANEKKGHKLNDEMLQRDVSLKDKVLALHQEGKSIEEIAKITQKGKTEIELLLKFQA
;
A
#
# COMPACT_ATOMS: atom_id res chain seq x y z
N MET A 1 -10.01 16.69 -18.60
CA MET A 1 -9.48 15.36 -18.21
C MET A 1 -8.64 15.47 -16.96
N GLU A 2 -7.69 16.42 -16.91
CA GLU A 2 -6.87 16.72 -15.73
C GLU A 2 -7.70 16.99 -14.46
N ASN A 3 -8.83 17.70 -14.57
CA ASN A 3 -9.69 17.95 -13.42
C ASN A 3 -10.24 16.68 -12.75
N ALA A 4 -10.55 15.62 -13.52
CA ALA A 4 -11.01 14.35 -12.96
C ALA A 4 -9.89 13.62 -12.21
N ILE A 5 -8.66 13.72 -12.73
CA ILE A 5 -7.46 13.16 -12.10
C ILE A 5 -7.15 13.93 -10.81
N SER A 6 -7.22 15.27 -10.83
CA SER A 6 -7.00 16.10 -9.65
C SER A 6 -8.03 15.86 -8.55
N VAL A 7 -9.30 15.68 -8.91
CA VAL A 7 -10.37 15.33 -7.95
C VAL A 7 -10.08 13.96 -7.33
N TYR A 8 -9.75 12.94 -8.14
CA TYR A 8 -9.41 11.62 -7.62
C TYR A 8 -8.15 11.64 -6.72
N LEU A 9 -7.09 12.36 -7.11
CA LEU A 9 -5.88 12.49 -6.29
C LEU A 9 -6.14 13.22 -4.96
N LEU A 10 -7.06 14.20 -4.97
CA LEU A 10 -7.48 14.90 -3.76
C LEU A 10 -8.24 13.95 -2.83
N GLU A 11 -9.20 13.19 -3.36
CA GLU A 11 -9.98 12.20 -2.61
C GLU A 11 -9.08 11.13 -1.98
N ILE A 12 -8.14 10.58 -2.76
CA ILE A 12 -7.19 9.57 -2.26
C ILE A 12 -6.25 10.14 -1.20
N LYS A 13 -5.83 11.40 -1.34
CA LYS A 13 -4.99 12.06 -0.32
C LYS A 13 -5.77 12.24 0.99
N GLU A 14 -7.00 12.73 0.91
CA GLU A 14 -7.87 12.93 2.08
C GLU A 14 -8.17 11.60 2.79
N GLU A 15 -8.44 10.54 2.03
CA GLU A 15 -8.68 9.21 2.58
C GLU A 15 -7.45 8.63 3.29
N ASN A 16 -6.26 8.80 2.71
CA ASN A 16 -5.00 8.40 3.33
C ASN A 16 -4.76 9.13 4.66
N ASP A 17 -4.93 10.45 4.68
CA ASP A 17 -4.73 11.25 5.90
C ASP A 17 -5.71 10.81 7.00
N ARG A 18 -6.99 10.59 6.64
CA ARG A 18 -8.02 10.07 7.55
C ARG A 18 -7.65 8.70 8.11
N PHE A 19 -7.16 7.79 7.27
CA PHE A 19 -6.74 6.45 7.67
C PHE A 19 -5.56 6.49 8.66
N ILE A 20 -4.54 7.32 8.39
CA ILE A 20 -3.39 7.49 9.29
C ILE A 20 -3.83 8.05 10.65
N HIS A 21 -4.74 9.03 10.66
CA HIS A 21 -5.29 9.58 11.91
C HIS A 21 -6.06 8.53 12.71
N GLU A 22 -6.86 7.70 12.06
CA GLU A 22 -7.62 6.63 12.72
C GLU A 22 -6.69 5.57 13.31
N LEU A 23 -5.69 5.12 12.57
CA LEU A 23 -4.67 4.19 13.08
C LEU A 23 -3.89 4.76 14.27
N THR A 24 -3.51 6.03 14.21
CA THR A 24 -2.78 6.71 15.29
C THR A 24 -3.66 6.82 16.53
N LYS A 25 -4.94 7.19 16.36
CA LYS A 25 -5.91 7.26 17.45
C LYS A 25 -6.13 5.90 18.11
N ILE A 26 -6.24 4.82 17.33
CA ILE A 26 -6.41 3.46 17.86
C ILE A 26 -5.16 3.03 18.64
N LYS A 27 -3.95 3.29 18.14
CA LYS A 27 -2.69 2.96 18.86
C LYS A 27 -2.56 3.70 20.19
N THR A 28 -2.84 5.01 20.20
CA THR A 28 -2.79 5.83 21.43
C THR A 28 -3.89 5.44 22.41
N SER A 29 -5.06 4.99 21.93
CA SER A 29 -6.16 4.51 22.77
C SER A 29 -5.89 3.12 23.34
N GLN A 30 -5.22 2.22 22.62
CA GLN A 30 -4.82 0.90 23.13
C GLN A 30 -3.64 0.95 24.09
N GLN A 31 -2.85 2.03 24.12
CA GLN A 31 -1.83 2.23 25.15
C GLN A 31 -2.40 2.68 26.51
N LYS A 32 -3.67 3.06 26.61
CA LYS A 32 -4.32 3.44 27.89
C LYS A 32 -4.89 2.27 28.69
N SER A 33 -4.99 1.07 28.12
CA SER A 33 -5.61 -0.10 28.80
C SER A 33 -4.65 -1.23 29.16
N VAL A 34 -3.36 -1.12 28.81
CA VAL A 34 -2.35 -2.12 29.20
C VAL A 34 -1.03 -1.41 29.50
N LEU A 35 -0.87 -0.99 30.75
CA LEU A 35 0.41 -0.86 31.47
C LEU A 35 0.12 -0.52 32.94
N ASN A 36 -0.38 -1.51 33.67
CA ASN A 36 -0.15 -1.59 35.10
C ASN A 36 0.40 -2.98 35.42
N LEU A 37 1.71 -3.16 35.24
CA LEU A 37 2.55 -4.10 35.99
C LEU A 37 4.02 -3.65 35.88
N GLN A 38 4.48 -3.07 36.98
CA GLN A 38 5.85 -3.05 37.52
C GLN A 38 6.89 -2.07 36.93
N ALA A 39 6.80 -0.84 37.45
CA ALA A 39 7.84 -0.03 38.06
C ALA A 39 9.32 -0.26 37.68
N GLY A 40 9.88 0.73 36.99
CA GLY A 40 11.29 1.08 36.93
C GLY A 40 11.46 2.54 36.50
N THR A 41 11.22 3.44 37.46
CA THR A 41 11.53 4.90 37.50
C THR A 41 10.84 5.85 36.51
N VAL A 42 9.87 6.60 37.08
CA VAL A 42 9.21 7.85 36.61
C VAL A 42 10.17 9.05 36.83
N PRO A 43 10.00 10.25 36.20
CA PRO A 43 8.78 11.05 36.37
C PRO A 43 8.20 11.69 35.09
N ASP A 44 6.86 11.77 35.14
CA ASP A 44 5.97 12.63 34.36
C ASP A 44 5.98 14.08 34.98
N PRO A 45 5.17 15.07 34.55
CA PRO A 45 5.57 16.45 34.29
C PRO A 45 5.08 17.47 35.35
N ILE A 46 5.75 18.63 35.44
CA ILE A 46 5.23 19.82 36.11
C ILE A 46 4.76 20.79 35.04
N GLY A 47 3.48 21.17 35.10
CA GLY A 47 2.85 22.08 34.15
C GLY A 47 3.09 23.57 34.40
N LYS A 48 2.62 24.33 33.41
CA LYS A 48 2.27 25.77 33.34
C LYS A 48 3.37 26.73 32.84
N GLU A 49 3.16 27.10 31.57
CA GLU A 49 3.48 28.30 30.75
C GLU A 49 3.61 29.64 31.52
N PRO A 50 4.09 30.78 30.92
CA PRO A 50 4.24 31.10 29.49
C PRO A 50 5.60 31.77 29.14
N VAL A 51 5.85 32.10 27.87
CA VAL A 51 6.13 33.46 27.32
C VAL A 51 6.55 33.30 25.85
N GLU A 52 5.98 34.17 25.03
CA GLU A 52 6.01 34.28 23.58
C GLU A 52 7.38 34.65 22.97
N ASP A 53 7.48 34.38 21.66
CA ASP A 53 8.22 35.04 20.57
C ASP A 53 9.70 35.41 20.79
N ASP A 54 10.61 34.81 20.01
CA ASP A 54 11.47 35.60 19.13
C ASP A 54 12.29 34.74 18.15
N LEU A 55 12.36 35.26 16.93
CA LEU A 55 13.14 34.79 15.79
C LEU A 55 14.66 34.74 16.06
N GLN A 56 15.30 33.60 15.76
CA GLN A 56 16.50 33.42 14.91
C GLN A 56 17.54 32.39 15.40
N LYS A 57 17.94 31.57 14.41
CA LYS A 57 19.23 30.87 14.27
C LYS A 57 19.68 30.00 15.44
N ASN A 58 19.34 28.71 15.34
CA ASN A 58 20.32 27.67 15.65
C ASN A 58 20.08 26.46 14.74
N VAL A 59 21.17 26.01 14.11
CA VAL A 59 21.22 24.86 13.20
C VAL A 59 20.67 23.65 13.95
N VAL A 60 19.47 23.19 13.57
CA VAL A 60 18.88 21.99 14.17
C VAL A 60 19.63 20.80 13.60
N ASN A 61 20.45 20.18 14.45
CA ASN A 61 21.10 18.93 14.17
C ASN A 61 20.02 17.85 13.92
N LEU A 62 19.89 17.41 12.67
CA LEU A 62 18.87 16.45 12.21
C LEU A 62 19.04 15.06 12.84
N ASP A 63 20.20 14.79 13.45
CA ASP A 63 20.50 13.52 14.14
C ASP A 63 19.68 13.32 15.43
N ALA A 64 19.04 14.37 15.95
CA ALA A 64 18.29 14.32 17.21
C ALA A 64 16.82 13.90 17.06
N ILE A 65 16.31 13.69 15.83
CA ILE A 65 14.86 13.50 15.59
C ILE A 65 14.51 12.04 15.22
N LEU A 66 15.48 11.19 14.92
CA LEU A 66 15.22 9.78 14.60
C LEU A 66 15.51 8.87 15.80
N PRO A 67 14.53 8.12 16.34
CA PRO A 67 14.80 7.12 17.36
C PRO A 67 15.70 6.03 16.75
N THR A 68 16.99 6.10 17.05
CA THR A 68 17.97 5.12 16.58
C THR A 68 17.77 3.83 17.36
N ILE A 69 17.26 2.79 16.69
CA ILE A 69 17.05 1.49 17.30
C ILE A 69 18.39 0.72 17.29
N PRO A 70 18.88 0.26 18.46
CA PRO A 70 20.06 -0.61 18.54
C PRO A 70 19.97 -1.85 17.63
N LYS A 71 21.05 -2.18 16.93
CA LYS A 71 21.13 -3.33 15.99
C LYS A 71 20.69 -4.66 16.62
N ALA A 72 20.96 -4.85 17.91
CA ALA A 72 20.56 -6.03 18.66
C ALA A 72 19.03 -6.20 18.74
N ILE A 73 18.29 -5.09 18.92
CA ILE A 73 16.83 -5.09 18.99
C ILE A 73 16.24 -5.46 17.63
N ALA A 74 16.75 -4.86 16.55
CA ALA A 74 16.31 -5.18 15.20
C ALA A 74 16.56 -6.66 14.84
N LYS A 75 17.75 -7.19 15.19
CA LYS A 75 18.11 -8.60 14.97
C LYS A 75 17.15 -9.54 15.72
N ASN A 76 16.86 -9.25 16.99
CA ASN A 76 15.99 -10.08 17.81
C ASN A 76 14.54 -10.05 17.32
N ALA A 77 14.03 -8.87 16.91
CA ALA A 77 12.71 -8.73 16.32
C ALA A 77 12.57 -9.56 15.02
N TYR A 78 13.56 -9.51 14.14
CA TYR A 78 13.58 -10.30 12.89
C TYR A 78 13.59 -11.81 13.17
N ILE A 79 14.42 -12.27 14.11
CA ILE A 79 14.49 -13.69 14.49
C ILE A 79 13.16 -14.17 15.08
N GLN A 80 12.52 -13.35 15.93
CA GLN A 80 11.23 -13.69 16.52
C GLN A 80 10.12 -13.75 15.48
N GLN A 81 10.09 -12.80 14.53
CA GLN A 81 9.15 -12.83 13.41
C GLN A 81 9.32 -14.10 12.58
N LYS A 82 10.56 -14.46 12.20
CA LYS A 82 10.85 -15.68 11.44
C LYS A 82 10.44 -16.95 12.21
N LYS A 83 10.65 -16.97 13.52
CA LYS A 83 10.25 -18.09 14.39
C LYS A 83 8.72 -18.23 14.49
N ASN A 84 7.99 -17.12 14.49
CA ASN A 84 6.52 -17.13 14.52
C ASN A 84 5.95 -17.58 13.18
N MET A 85 6.54 -17.16 12.06
CA MET A 85 6.19 -17.66 10.71
C MET A 85 6.41 -19.17 10.58
N ALA A 86 7.47 -19.71 11.19
CA ALA A 86 7.73 -21.15 11.20
C ALA A 86 6.76 -21.95 12.10
N LYS A 87 6.24 -21.34 13.18
CA LYS A 87 5.24 -21.97 14.06
C LYS A 87 3.84 -22.01 13.46
N GLU A 88 3.50 -21.05 12.60
CA GLU A 88 2.21 -21.00 11.88
C GLU A 88 2.14 -22.05 10.74
N GLN A 89 3.28 -22.64 10.34
CA GLN A 89 3.34 -23.68 9.31
C GLN A 89 3.16 -25.13 9.83
N GLU A 90 3.16 -25.39 11.14
CA GLU A 90 3.01 -26.77 11.66
C GLU A 90 1.55 -27.22 11.91
N ASN A 91 0.54 -26.41 11.57
CA ASN A 91 -0.88 -26.77 11.80
C ASN A 91 -1.77 -26.70 10.54
N MET A 92 -1.21 -27.01 9.36
CA MET A 92 -1.95 -27.13 8.10
C MET A 92 -1.51 -28.42 7.38
N PRO A 93 -2.43 -29.27 6.91
CA PRO A 93 -2.06 -30.51 6.24
C PRO A 93 -1.38 -30.26 4.89
N ASP A 94 -0.46 -31.16 4.59
CA ASP A 94 0.37 -31.26 3.39
C ASP A 94 -0.44 -31.16 2.09
N VAL A 95 -0.27 -30.06 1.36
CA VAL A 95 -0.51 -30.04 -0.08
C VAL A 95 0.50 -29.10 -0.76
N ILE A 96 1.48 -29.77 -1.36
CA ILE A 96 2.21 -29.39 -2.58
C ILE A 96 3.31 -28.34 -2.40
N ALA A 97 4.54 -28.87 -2.39
CA ALA A 97 5.75 -28.21 -2.82
C ALA A 97 5.54 -27.41 -4.12
N ASN A 98 5.52 -26.08 -4.02
CA ASN A 98 5.95 -25.22 -5.11
C ASN A 98 6.37 -23.86 -4.55
N GLU A 99 7.68 -23.71 -4.35
CA GLU A 99 8.32 -22.46 -4.02
C GLU A 99 8.15 -21.46 -5.17
N LYS A 100 7.93 -20.18 -4.80
CA LYS A 100 7.75 -18.97 -5.62
C LYS A 100 6.29 -18.55 -5.88
N LYS A 101 5.72 -17.79 -4.95
CA LYS A 101 4.63 -16.84 -5.21
C LYS A 101 4.92 -15.48 -4.56
N GLY A 102 5.56 -14.62 -5.33
CA GLY A 102 5.33 -13.17 -5.22
C GLY A 102 4.16 -12.80 -6.13
N HIS A 103 3.26 -11.95 -5.64
CA HIS A 103 2.29 -11.15 -6.41
C HIS A 103 1.28 -11.92 -7.29
N LYS A 104 0.21 -12.44 -6.68
CA LYS A 104 -0.92 -13.08 -7.39
C LYS A 104 -2.18 -12.21 -7.57
N LEU A 105 -2.06 -10.88 -7.51
CA LEU A 105 -3.23 -9.99 -7.67
C LEU A 105 -3.28 -9.26 -9.03
N ASN A 106 -2.18 -9.23 -9.79
CA ASN A 106 -2.12 -8.52 -11.08
C ASN A 106 -2.07 -9.45 -12.31
N ASP A 107 -1.74 -10.72 -12.14
CA ASP A 107 -1.45 -11.63 -13.26
C ASP A 107 -2.72 -12.02 -14.04
N GLU A 108 -3.84 -12.25 -13.36
CA GLU A 108 -5.12 -12.62 -14.01
C GLU A 108 -5.78 -11.46 -14.77
N MET A 109 -5.58 -10.22 -14.33
CA MET A 109 -6.05 -9.04 -15.07
C MET A 109 -5.16 -8.80 -16.30
N LEU A 110 -3.84 -8.86 -16.14
CA LEU A 110 -2.91 -8.71 -17.26
C LEU A 110 -3.10 -9.80 -18.33
N GLN A 111 -3.33 -11.05 -17.92
CA GLN A 111 -3.58 -12.16 -18.83
C GLN A 111 -4.89 -11.99 -19.61
N ARG A 112 -5.95 -11.48 -18.97
CA ARG A 112 -7.21 -11.17 -19.66
C ARG A 112 -7.04 -10.03 -20.66
N ASP A 113 -6.25 -9.01 -20.33
CA ASP A 113 -5.98 -7.89 -21.23
C ASP A 113 -5.13 -8.30 -22.43
N VAL A 114 -4.13 -9.17 -22.23
CA VAL A 114 -3.33 -9.76 -23.33
C VAL A 114 -4.24 -10.60 -24.22
N SER A 115 -5.05 -11.48 -23.64
CA SER A 115 -5.99 -12.32 -24.39
C SER A 115 -7.00 -11.49 -25.19
N LEU A 116 -7.46 -10.37 -24.64
CA LEU A 116 -8.39 -9.48 -25.32
C LEU A 116 -7.73 -8.79 -26.52
N LYS A 117 -6.50 -8.27 -26.35
CA LYS A 117 -5.74 -7.63 -27.42
C LYS A 117 -5.53 -8.57 -28.59
N ASP A 118 -5.08 -9.80 -28.31
CA ASP A 118 -4.85 -10.81 -29.33
C ASP A 118 -6.13 -11.14 -30.11
N LYS A 119 -7.27 -11.25 -29.39
CA LYS A 119 -8.58 -11.47 -30.01
C LYS A 119 -8.99 -10.31 -30.93
N VAL A 120 -8.78 -9.06 -30.50
CA VAL A 120 -9.09 -7.87 -31.31
C VAL A 120 -8.23 -7.82 -32.58
N LEU A 121 -6.93 -8.13 -32.45
CA LEU A 121 -5.99 -8.16 -33.56
C LEU A 121 -6.39 -9.21 -34.61
N ALA A 122 -6.72 -10.43 -34.17
CA ALA A 122 -7.14 -11.51 -35.05
C ALA A 122 -8.42 -11.16 -35.82
N LEU A 123 -9.43 -10.58 -35.15
CA LEU A 123 -10.68 -10.16 -35.79
C LEU A 123 -10.47 -9.02 -36.79
N HIS A 124 -9.55 -8.09 -36.50
CA HIS A 124 -9.20 -7.02 -37.43
C HIS A 124 -8.44 -7.54 -38.66
N GLN A 125 -7.55 -8.52 -38.48
CA GLN A 125 -6.85 -9.21 -39.59
C GLN A 125 -7.82 -10.02 -40.46
N GLU A 126 -8.90 -10.56 -39.88
CA GLU A 126 -10.01 -11.19 -40.61
C GLU A 126 -10.83 -10.17 -41.44
N GLY A 127 -10.56 -8.86 -41.30
CA GLY A 127 -11.22 -7.79 -42.04
C GLY A 127 -12.54 -7.33 -41.43
N LYS A 128 -12.85 -7.70 -40.17
CA LYS A 128 -14.06 -7.25 -39.50
C LYS A 128 -14.01 -5.75 -39.21
N SER A 129 -15.15 -5.09 -39.30
CA SER A 129 -15.26 -3.68 -38.96
C SER A 129 -15.08 -3.46 -37.45
N ILE A 130 -14.61 -2.28 -37.07
CA ILE A 130 -14.44 -1.88 -35.66
C ILE A 130 -15.74 -2.07 -34.86
N GLU A 131 -16.89 -1.82 -35.49
CA GLU A 131 -18.20 -1.98 -34.86
C GLU A 131 -18.57 -3.43 -34.57
N GLU A 132 -18.24 -4.33 -35.49
CA GLU A 132 -18.47 -5.77 -35.31
C GLU A 132 -17.55 -6.34 -34.24
N ILE A 133 -16.28 -5.91 -34.23
CA ILE A 133 -15.32 -6.31 -33.20
C ILE A 133 -15.85 -5.87 -31.82
N ALA A 134 -16.28 -4.61 -31.69
CA ALA A 134 -16.86 -4.07 -30.46
C ALA A 134 -18.05 -4.91 -29.95
N LYS A 135 -18.95 -5.34 -30.85
CA LYS A 135 -20.07 -6.23 -30.51
C LYS A 135 -19.59 -7.63 -30.08
N ILE A 136 -18.63 -8.22 -30.78
CA ILE A 136 -18.10 -9.58 -30.51
C ILE A 136 -17.33 -9.61 -29.18
N THR A 137 -16.57 -8.56 -28.87
CA THR A 137 -15.77 -8.47 -27.63
C THR A 137 -16.55 -7.82 -26.47
N GLN A 138 -17.77 -7.35 -26.72
CA GLN A 138 -18.59 -6.57 -25.76
C GLN A 138 -17.83 -5.37 -25.19
N LYS A 139 -17.16 -4.62 -26.08
CA LYS A 139 -16.38 -3.42 -25.77
C LYS A 139 -16.92 -2.21 -26.53
N GLY A 140 -16.53 -1.02 -26.12
CA GLY A 140 -16.90 0.21 -26.82
C GLY A 140 -16.20 0.32 -28.18
N LYS A 141 -16.84 0.97 -29.17
CA LYS A 141 -16.21 1.26 -30.48
C LYS A 141 -14.89 2.03 -30.30
N THR A 142 -14.89 3.03 -29.42
CA THR A 142 -13.70 3.82 -29.07
C THR A 142 -12.63 2.97 -28.40
N GLU A 143 -13.00 2.01 -27.53
CA GLU A 143 -12.03 1.14 -26.87
C GLU A 143 -11.31 0.24 -27.87
N ILE A 144 -12.03 -0.32 -28.84
CA ILE A 144 -11.44 -1.12 -29.92
C ILE A 144 -10.57 -0.25 -30.83
N GLU A 145 -11.02 0.95 -31.16
CA GLU A 145 -10.23 1.89 -31.97
C GLU A 145 -8.92 2.28 -31.27
N LEU A 146 -8.97 2.55 -29.96
CA LEU A 146 -7.78 2.83 -29.16
C LEU A 146 -6.87 1.59 -29.09
N LEU A 147 -7.44 0.40 -28.83
CA LEU A 147 -6.67 -0.85 -28.80
C LEU A 147 -5.92 -1.08 -30.11
N LEU A 148 -6.56 -0.88 -31.27
CA LEU A 148 -5.90 -1.03 -32.56
C LEU A 148 -4.82 0.05 -32.78
N LYS A 149 -5.09 1.31 -32.41
CA LYS A 149 -4.14 2.43 -32.57
C LYS A 149 -2.89 2.31 -31.70
N PHE A 150 -3.03 1.80 -30.47
CA PHE A 150 -1.90 1.61 -29.55
C PHE A 150 -1.12 0.31 -29.78
N GLN A 151 -1.56 -0.55 -30.71
CA GLN A 151 -0.88 -1.78 -31.12
C GLN A 151 -0.24 -1.66 -32.51
N ALA A 152 -0.56 -0.62 -33.28
CA ALA A 152 0.03 -0.33 -34.59
C ALA A 152 1.43 0.29 -34.47
#